data_AF-V6KUG4-F1
#
_entry.id   AF-V6KUG4-F1
#
_cell.length_a   1.000
_cell.length_b   1.000
_cell.length_c   1.000
_cell.angle_alpha   90.00
_cell.angle_beta   90.00
_cell.angle_gamma   90.00
#
_symmetry.space_group_name_H-M   'P 1'
#
loop_
_entity.id
_entity.type
_entity.pdbx_description
1 polymer ?
#
loop_
_entity_poly.entity_id
_entity_poly.type
_entity_poly.pdbx_seq_one_letter_code
_entity_poly.pdbx_strand_id
1 'polypeptide(L)'
;METRDLWERNSLLAEAFCVSDDTVRQAQKVLDEAQADRTRMLAAFAVTVGSDSGVADLMGLGEREVRLARRTVGKEDARSLAKRLLAHEAQAPAEPGPEPVADPQEMPTAPQVEVQLPHPRTEEVFPDPVAGPASVQGTPPESVVWSPAMDSVLLWSWQSGLDLQTVAVELGLSSRELLLRAQTLAAEGRLTTKSTMCDDPGQLGRHRRDGLQVPVPDSPEGLYSTFPYG
;
A
#
# COMPACT_ATOMS: atom_id res chain seq x y z
N MET A 1 -7.92 33.99 31.63
CA MET A 1 -8.80 33.29 30.69
C MET A 1 -10.01 32.84 31.49
N GLU A 2 -11.22 33.21 31.09
CA GLU A 2 -12.42 32.84 31.85
C GLU A 2 -12.62 31.32 31.78
N THR A 3 -13.11 30.71 32.85
CA THR A 3 -13.35 29.27 32.93
C THR A 3 -14.33 28.78 31.87
N ARG A 4 -15.24 29.65 31.43
CA ARG A 4 -16.18 29.42 30.34
C ARG A 4 -15.51 29.29 28.98
N ASP A 5 -14.58 30.19 28.65
CA ASP A 5 -13.84 30.16 27.36
C ASP A 5 -13.03 28.87 27.20
N LEU A 6 -12.42 28.40 28.29
CA LEU A 6 -11.67 27.14 28.31
C LEU A 6 -12.59 25.95 28.05
N TRP A 7 -13.79 25.96 28.64
CA TRP A 7 -14.74 24.88 28.46
C TRP A 7 -15.30 24.84 27.03
N GLU A 8 -15.67 25.99 26.47
CA GLU A 8 -16.15 26.09 25.08
C GLU A 8 -15.08 25.60 24.08
N ARG A 9 -13.81 25.99 24.26
CA ARG A 9 -12.69 25.50 23.44
C ARG A 9 -12.51 23.99 23.56
N ASN A 10 -12.52 23.46 24.78
CA ASN A 10 -12.37 22.02 25.00
C ASN A 10 -13.54 21.22 24.41
N SER A 11 -14.76 21.74 24.50
CA SER A 11 -15.94 21.13 23.87
C SER A 11 -15.82 21.09 22.35
N LEU A 12 -15.39 22.19 21.71
CA LEU A 12 -15.16 22.24 20.27
C LEU A 12 -14.05 21.27 19.83
N LEU A 13 -12.98 21.15 20.62
CA LEU A 13 -11.91 20.17 20.34
C LEU A 13 -12.42 18.73 20.46
N ALA A 14 -13.24 18.45 21.48
CA ALA A 14 -13.83 17.13 21.66
C ALA A 14 -14.79 16.79 20.50
N GLU A 15 -15.61 17.74 20.06
CA GLU A 15 -16.51 17.56 18.92
C GLU A 15 -15.73 17.31 17.62
N ALA A 16 -14.73 18.14 17.33
CA ALA A 16 -13.87 17.97 16.15
C ALA A 16 -13.15 16.62 16.17
N PHE A 17 -12.68 16.17 17.34
CA PHE A 17 -12.09 14.85 17.51
C PHE A 17 -13.09 13.73 17.22
N CYS A 18 -14.30 13.78 17.78
CA CYS A 18 -15.33 12.77 17.54
C CYS A 18 -15.70 12.66 16.05
N VAL A 19 -15.86 13.81 15.38
CA VAL A 19 -16.13 13.83 13.93
C VAL A 19 -14.97 13.19 13.17
N SER A 20 -13.72 13.51 13.50
CA SER A 20 -12.55 12.89 12.87
C SER A 20 -12.51 11.38 13.12
N ASP A 21 -12.79 10.91 14.33
CA ASP A 21 -12.80 9.49 14.66
C ASP A 21 -13.89 8.72 13.88
N ASP A 22 -15.08 9.31 13.73
CA ASP A 22 -16.15 8.73 12.93
C ASP A 22 -15.78 8.64 11.44
N THR A 23 -15.06 9.64 10.90
CA THR A 23 -14.56 9.55 9.52
C THR A 23 -13.57 8.41 9.33
N VAL A 24 -12.67 8.17 10.30
CA VAL A 24 -11.72 7.06 10.26
C VAL A 24 -12.45 5.71 10.33
N ARG A 25 -13.44 5.57 11.22
CA ARG A 25 -14.28 4.36 11.28
C ARG A 25 -15.02 4.09 9.98
N GLN A 26 -15.57 5.14 9.37
CA GLN A 26 -16.28 5.00 8.10
C GLN A 26 -15.31 4.61 6.97
N ALA A 27 -14.12 5.20 6.92
CA ALA A 27 -13.09 4.82 5.95
C ALA A 27 -12.64 3.37 6.12
N GLN A 28 -12.45 2.91 7.37
CA GLN A 28 -12.10 1.52 7.65
C GLN A 28 -13.18 0.56 7.16
N LYS A 29 -14.46 0.88 7.42
CA LYS A 29 -15.58 0.07 6.94
C LYS A 29 -15.60 -0.05 5.41
N VAL A 30 -15.33 1.04 4.70
CA VAL A 30 -15.25 1.04 3.23
C VAL A 30 -14.07 0.20 2.74
N LEU A 31 -12.92 0.28 3.41
CA LEU A 31 -11.77 -0.55 3.08
C LEU A 31 -12.07 -2.04 3.30
N ASP A 32 -12.69 -2.40 4.41
CA ASP A 32 -13.05 -3.79 4.73
C ASP A 32 -14.03 -4.35 3.69
N GLU A 33 -15.02 -3.55 3.28
CA GLU A 33 -15.96 -3.91 2.22
C GLU A 33 -15.25 -4.09 0.87
N ALA A 34 -14.36 -3.18 0.49
CA ALA A 34 -13.56 -3.29 -0.72
C ALA A 34 -12.63 -4.53 -0.71
N GLN A 35 -12.06 -4.88 0.44
CA GLN A 35 -11.26 -6.08 0.61
C GLN A 35 -12.11 -7.36 0.49
N ALA A 36 -13.32 -7.36 1.06
CA ALA A 36 -14.26 -8.45 0.90
C ALA A 36 -14.67 -8.61 -0.57
N ASP A 37 -14.90 -7.51 -1.29
CA ASP A 37 -15.19 -7.52 -2.73
C ASP A 37 -14.05 -8.05 -3.56
N ARG A 38 -12.81 -7.60 -3.31
CA ARG A 38 -11.61 -8.16 -3.94
C ARG A 38 -11.54 -9.67 -3.75
N THR A 39 -11.79 -10.15 -2.53
CA THR A 39 -11.76 -11.57 -2.19
C THR A 39 -12.85 -12.35 -2.94
N ARG A 40 -14.07 -11.79 -3.01
CA ARG A 40 -15.20 -12.33 -3.78
C ARG A 40 -14.88 -12.42 -5.27
N MET A 41 -14.32 -11.38 -5.86
CA MET A 41 -13.91 -11.36 -7.26
C MET A 41 -12.81 -12.36 -7.57
N LEU A 42 -11.78 -12.45 -6.70
CA LEU A 42 -10.69 -13.42 -6.87
C LEU A 42 -11.20 -14.86 -6.80
N ALA A 43 -12.12 -15.16 -5.88
CA ALA A 43 -12.77 -16.47 -5.79
C ALA A 43 -13.60 -16.78 -7.04
N ALA A 44 -14.38 -15.81 -7.54
CA ALA A 44 -15.16 -15.95 -8.76
C ALA A 44 -14.24 -16.25 -9.96
N PHE A 45 -13.16 -15.48 -10.13
CA PHE A 45 -12.18 -15.69 -11.18
C PHE A 45 -11.52 -17.06 -11.11
N ALA A 46 -11.07 -17.48 -9.92
CA ALA A 46 -10.50 -18.81 -9.70
C ALA A 46 -11.45 -19.95 -10.04
N VAL A 47 -12.75 -19.77 -9.80
CA VAL A 47 -13.78 -20.76 -10.17
C VAL A 47 -14.04 -20.76 -11.68
N THR A 48 -14.01 -19.61 -12.35
CA THR A 48 -14.17 -19.54 -13.81
C THR A 48 -13.02 -20.17 -14.57
N VAL A 49 -11.78 -19.93 -14.11
CA VAL A 49 -10.57 -20.48 -14.72
C VAL A 49 -10.38 -21.95 -14.32
N GLY A 50 -10.80 -22.33 -13.12
CA GLY A 50 -10.68 -23.70 -12.62
C GLY A 50 -9.28 -24.08 -12.12
N SER A 51 -8.35 -23.12 -12.03
CA SER A 51 -6.97 -23.32 -11.57
C SER A 51 -6.54 -22.21 -10.62
N ASP A 52 -6.15 -22.57 -9.40
CA ASP A 52 -5.63 -21.59 -8.42
C ASP A 52 -4.23 -21.11 -8.78
N SER A 53 -3.37 -22.03 -9.23
CA SER A 53 -1.97 -21.72 -9.57
C SER A 53 -1.87 -20.83 -10.79
N GLY A 54 -2.65 -21.11 -11.85
CA GLY A 54 -2.66 -20.25 -13.04
C GLY A 54 -3.16 -18.83 -12.76
N VAL A 55 -4.14 -18.69 -11.86
CA VAL A 55 -4.65 -17.38 -11.42
C VAL A 55 -3.64 -16.66 -10.54
N ALA A 56 -2.98 -17.40 -9.64
CA ALA A 56 -1.90 -16.87 -8.80
C ALA A 56 -0.75 -16.33 -9.65
N ASP A 57 -0.29 -17.10 -10.64
CA ASP A 57 0.77 -16.72 -11.56
C ASP A 57 0.37 -15.50 -12.41
N LEU A 58 -0.87 -15.45 -12.91
CA LEU A 58 -1.38 -14.33 -13.71
C LEU A 58 -1.45 -13.02 -12.90
N MET A 59 -1.88 -13.10 -11.65
CA MET A 59 -2.11 -11.93 -10.80
C MET A 59 -0.89 -11.56 -9.95
N GLY A 60 0.20 -12.33 -10.02
CA GLY A 60 1.37 -12.16 -9.14
C GLY A 60 1.05 -12.39 -7.66
N LEU A 61 0.04 -13.21 -7.36
CA LEU A 61 -0.40 -13.54 -6.01
C LEU A 61 0.13 -14.92 -5.58
N GLY A 62 0.05 -15.23 -4.29
CA GLY A 62 0.34 -16.58 -3.81
C GLY A 62 -0.83 -17.53 -4.06
N GLU A 63 -0.58 -18.77 -4.49
CA GLU A 63 -1.63 -19.80 -4.65
C GLU A 63 -2.47 -19.99 -3.36
N ARG A 64 -1.81 -19.85 -2.20
CA ARG A 64 -2.47 -19.89 -0.88
C ARG A 64 -3.52 -18.78 -0.72
N GLU A 65 -3.28 -17.58 -1.24
CA GLU A 65 -4.22 -16.45 -1.17
C GLU A 65 -5.47 -16.74 -2.01
N VAL A 66 -5.29 -17.21 -3.25
CA VAL A 66 -6.38 -17.58 -4.15
C VAL A 66 -7.23 -18.72 -3.56
N ARG A 67 -6.55 -19.75 -3.04
CA ARG A 67 -7.22 -20.88 -2.39
C ARG A 67 -7.99 -20.45 -1.14
N LEU A 68 -7.44 -19.54 -0.34
CA LEU A 68 -8.11 -18.98 0.83
C LEU A 68 -9.34 -18.18 0.42
N ALA A 69 -9.22 -17.30 -0.58
CA ALA A 69 -10.35 -16.52 -1.09
C ALA A 69 -11.52 -17.42 -1.51
N ARG A 70 -11.24 -18.50 -2.25
CA ARG A 70 -12.27 -19.47 -2.65
C ARG A 70 -12.87 -20.23 -1.46
N ARG A 71 -12.08 -20.54 -0.43
CA ARG A 71 -12.58 -21.19 0.79
C ARG A 71 -13.46 -20.27 1.62
N THR A 72 -13.08 -18.99 1.74
CA THR A 72 -13.82 -17.98 2.50
C THR A 72 -15.15 -17.65 1.85
N VAL A 73 -15.17 -17.49 0.52
CA VAL A 73 -16.39 -17.14 -0.23
C VAL A 73 -17.29 -18.35 -0.45
N GLY A 74 -16.70 -19.54 -0.59
CA GLY A 74 -17.46 -20.75 -0.91
C GLY A 74 -17.73 -20.90 -2.40
N LYS A 75 -17.95 -22.16 -2.81
CA LYS A 75 -18.04 -22.53 -4.23
C LYS A 75 -19.27 -21.96 -4.92
N GLU A 76 -20.43 -21.98 -4.26
CA GLU A 76 -21.69 -21.58 -4.89
C GLU A 76 -21.81 -20.06 -5.04
N ASP A 77 -21.41 -19.31 -4.02
CA ASP A 77 -21.40 -17.85 -4.07
C ASP A 77 -20.40 -17.34 -5.12
N ALA A 78 -19.20 -17.92 -5.17
CA ALA A 78 -18.20 -17.60 -6.19
C ALA A 78 -18.72 -17.89 -7.62
N ARG A 79 -19.44 -19.01 -7.82
CA ARG A 79 -20.08 -19.32 -9.12
C ARG A 79 -21.18 -18.34 -9.48
N SER A 80 -22.01 -17.98 -8.51
CA SER A 80 -23.12 -17.05 -8.71
C SER A 80 -22.61 -15.66 -9.08
N LEU A 81 -21.55 -15.19 -8.41
CA LEU A 81 -20.88 -13.94 -8.74
C LEU A 81 -20.20 -13.99 -10.11
N ALA A 82 -19.48 -15.07 -10.43
CA ALA A 82 -18.90 -15.27 -11.75
C ALA A 82 -19.94 -15.18 -12.88
N LYS A 83 -21.08 -15.88 -12.72
CA LYS A 83 -22.18 -15.81 -13.68
C LYS A 83 -22.72 -14.39 -13.86
N ARG A 84 -22.90 -13.66 -12.75
CA ARG A 84 -23.36 -12.26 -12.80
C ARG A 84 -22.39 -11.35 -13.53
N LEU A 85 -21.08 -11.48 -13.27
CA LEU A 85 -20.04 -10.68 -13.92
C LEU A 85 -20.00 -10.96 -15.43
N LEU A 86 -19.99 -12.24 -15.82
CA LEU A 86 -20.01 -12.63 -17.23
C LEU A 86 -21.29 -12.20 -17.96
N ALA A 87 -22.44 -12.25 -17.29
CA ALA A 87 -23.71 -11.77 -17.85
C ALA A 87 -23.73 -10.24 -18.01
N HIS A 88 -23.08 -9.50 -17.10
CA HIS A 88 -23.00 -8.04 -17.19
C HIS A 88 -22.04 -7.59 -18.31
N GLU A 89 -20.92 -8.29 -18.49
CA GLU A 89 -19.95 -8.01 -19.55
C GLU A 89 -20.47 -8.38 -20.94
N ALA A 90 -21.24 -9.47 -21.05
CA ALA A 90 -21.94 -9.83 -22.30
C ALA A 90 -23.04 -8.82 -22.70
N GLN A 91 -23.44 -7.93 -21.79
CA GLN A 91 -24.50 -6.93 -22.00
C GLN A 91 -23.95 -5.49 -22.10
N ALA A 92 -22.62 -5.33 -22.10
CA ALA A 92 -22.00 -4.08 -22.52
C ALA A 92 -22.41 -3.79 -23.97
N PRO A 93 -23.00 -2.61 -24.28
CA PRO A 93 -23.34 -2.26 -25.64
C PRO A 93 -22.07 -2.31 -26.49
N ALA A 94 -22.08 -3.15 -27.53
CA ALA A 94 -21.10 -3.04 -28.61
C ALA A 94 -21.18 -1.60 -29.13
N GLU A 95 -20.15 -0.79 -28.89
CA GLU A 95 -19.96 0.44 -29.64
C GLU A 95 -19.98 0.07 -31.14
N PRO A 96 -20.79 0.74 -31.97
CA PRO A 96 -20.76 0.50 -33.41
C PRO A 96 -19.37 0.88 -33.93
N GLY A 97 -18.62 -0.14 -34.36
CA GLY A 97 -17.33 0.04 -35.00
C GLY A 97 -17.43 0.88 -36.29
N PRO A 98 -16.33 1.52 -36.71
CA PRO A 98 -16.31 2.48 -37.81
C PRO A 98 -16.48 1.77 -39.16
N GLU A 99 -17.46 2.20 -39.95
CA GLU A 99 -17.69 1.70 -41.31
C GLU A 99 -16.53 2.10 -42.26
N PRO A 100 -16.00 1.18 -43.09
CA PRO A 100 -14.98 1.48 -44.08
C PRO A 100 -15.55 1.79 -45.49
N VAL A 101 -15.42 3.06 -45.87
CA VAL A 101 -14.96 3.69 -47.15
C VAL A 101 -15.41 3.16 -48.54
N ALA A 102 -16.01 4.06 -49.36
CA ALA A 102 -15.63 4.38 -50.76
C ALA A 102 -16.55 5.51 -51.35
N ASP A 103 -16.21 6.81 -51.28
CA ASP A 103 -15.45 7.70 -52.24
C ASP A 103 -16.18 8.05 -53.57
N PRO A 104 -15.89 9.17 -54.32
CA PRO A 104 -15.08 10.37 -54.02
C PRO A 104 -15.67 11.75 -54.50
N GLN A 105 -14.97 12.85 -54.15
CA GLN A 105 -15.08 14.27 -54.60
C GLN A 105 -16.07 15.15 -53.81
N GLU A 106 -15.72 16.31 -53.23
CA GLU A 106 -14.75 17.36 -53.58
C GLU A 106 -14.31 18.08 -52.27
N MET A 107 -13.01 18.25 -52.05
CA MET A 107 -12.45 19.25 -51.10
C MET A 107 -12.20 20.57 -51.87
N PRO A 108 -12.02 21.76 -51.25
CA PRO A 108 -11.51 21.96 -49.88
C PRO A 108 -12.13 23.12 -49.08
N THR A 109 -11.90 23.11 -47.76
CA THR A 109 -11.53 24.25 -46.89
C THR A 109 -12.26 24.22 -45.55
N ALA A 110 -11.61 23.62 -44.57
CA ALA A 110 -11.46 24.12 -43.20
C ALA A 110 -10.37 23.23 -42.55
N PRO A 111 -9.93 23.42 -41.29
CA PRO A 111 -10.11 24.56 -40.37
C PRO A 111 -8.79 24.91 -39.65
N GLN A 112 -8.64 26.11 -39.07
CA GLN A 112 -7.87 26.26 -37.83
C GLN A 112 -8.53 27.31 -36.94
N VAL A 113 -9.24 26.86 -35.90
CA VAL A 113 -9.55 27.68 -34.71
C VAL A 113 -8.76 27.08 -33.55
N GLU A 114 -7.67 27.79 -33.31
CA GLU A 114 -6.77 27.88 -32.16
C GLU A 114 -7.25 27.24 -30.84
N VAL A 115 -6.54 26.18 -30.47
CA VAL A 115 -6.49 25.63 -29.11
C VAL A 115 -5.47 26.44 -28.31
N GLN A 116 -5.91 27.24 -27.33
CA GLN A 116 -5.01 27.90 -26.39
C GLN A 116 -4.61 26.92 -25.27
N LEU A 117 -3.40 26.36 -25.40
CA LEU A 117 -2.62 25.83 -24.26
C LEU A 117 -1.62 26.91 -23.81
N PRO A 118 -1.46 27.18 -22.50
CA PRO A 118 -0.38 28.02 -22.00
C PRO A 118 0.92 27.21 -21.96
N HIS A 119 1.83 27.48 -22.90
CA HIS A 119 3.24 27.08 -22.80
C HIS A 119 4.13 28.29 -22.46
N PRO A 120 5.16 28.11 -21.62
CA PRO A 120 6.14 29.13 -21.26
C PRO A 120 7.32 29.18 -22.26
N ARG A 121 8.10 30.28 -22.24
CA ARG A 121 9.53 30.48 -22.67
C ARG A 121 9.73 31.71 -23.59
N THR A 122 10.26 32.85 -23.15
CA THR A 122 11.67 33.31 -22.95
C THR A 122 12.24 34.09 -24.15
N GLU A 123 12.62 35.37 -23.92
CA GLU A 123 13.89 36.07 -24.32
C GLU A 123 13.70 37.59 -24.08
N GLU A 124 14.33 38.19 -23.06
CA GLU A 124 15.63 38.89 -23.08
C GLU A 124 15.69 40.20 -23.87
N VAL A 125 15.74 41.33 -23.14
CA VAL A 125 16.58 42.51 -23.48
C VAL A 125 17.09 43.14 -22.17
N PHE A 126 18.40 43.06 -21.94
CA PHE A 126 19.20 43.93 -21.06
C PHE A 126 19.86 45.04 -21.91
N PRO A 127 20.17 46.24 -21.35
CA PRO A 127 21.48 46.48 -20.71
C PRO A 127 21.36 47.29 -19.39
N ASP A 128 21.89 46.83 -18.25
CA ASP A 128 23.28 46.92 -17.73
C ASP A 128 23.57 48.27 -16.99
N PRO A 129 24.55 48.37 -16.07
CA PRO A 129 24.48 47.86 -14.70
C PRO A 129 24.79 48.96 -13.65
N VAL A 130 24.13 48.92 -12.49
CA VAL A 130 24.63 49.63 -11.29
C VAL A 130 24.76 48.63 -10.15
N ALA A 131 26.02 48.25 -9.95
CA ALA A 131 26.68 47.87 -8.70
C ALA A 131 25.81 47.26 -7.59
N GLY A 132 26.05 45.96 -7.33
CA GLY A 132 25.85 45.37 -6.00
C GLY A 132 26.77 45.99 -4.93
N PRO A 133 26.77 45.48 -3.70
CA PRO A 133 27.00 44.05 -3.47
C PRO A 133 26.10 43.42 -2.40
N ALA A 134 25.54 42.25 -2.72
CA ALA A 134 25.45 41.13 -1.78
C ALA A 134 25.17 39.84 -2.56
N SER A 135 26.12 39.43 -3.41
CA SER A 135 26.36 38.01 -3.57
C SER A 135 26.83 37.49 -2.21
N VAL A 136 25.96 36.78 -1.48
CA VAL A 136 26.44 35.86 -0.46
C VAL A 136 26.92 34.62 -1.20
N GLN A 137 28.14 34.72 -1.74
CA GLN A 137 28.98 33.56 -1.94
C GLN A 137 29.39 33.03 -0.57
N GLY A 138 29.18 31.73 -0.36
CA GLY A 138 29.99 30.93 0.55
C GLY A 138 29.79 31.20 2.05
N THR A 139 28.64 30.82 2.59
CA THR A 139 28.67 30.21 3.92
C THR A 139 29.23 28.79 3.77
N PRO A 140 30.16 28.34 4.64
CA PRO A 140 30.57 26.94 4.72
C PRO A 140 29.30 26.08 4.93
N PRO A 141 29.30 24.77 4.59
CA PRO A 141 28.10 23.95 4.79
C PRO A 141 27.65 24.18 6.23
N GLU A 142 26.46 24.75 6.41
CA GLU A 142 25.76 24.65 7.67
C GLU A 142 25.67 23.15 7.89
N SER A 143 26.57 22.64 8.73
CA SER A 143 26.62 21.23 9.05
C SER A 143 25.24 20.90 9.56
N VAL A 144 24.47 20.15 8.77
CA VAL A 144 23.11 19.81 9.11
C VAL A 144 23.14 19.23 10.52
N VAL A 145 22.55 19.96 11.47
CA VAL A 145 22.50 19.52 12.86
C VAL A 145 21.47 18.41 12.91
N TRP A 146 21.97 17.18 12.88
CA TRP A 146 21.11 16.00 12.80
C TRP A 146 20.28 15.88 14.07
N SER A 147 18.96 16.05 13.94
CA SER A 147 18.05 15.92 15.07
C SER A 147 17.62 14.45 15.27
N PRO A 148 17.27 14.03 16.50
CA PRO A 148 16.73 12.69 16.75
C PRO A 148 15.48 12.36 15.93
N ALA A 149 14.66 13.37 15.61
CA ALA A 149 13.48 13.20 14.76
C ALA A 149 13.87 12.82 13.32
N MET A 150 14.93 13.43 12.79
CA MET A 150 15.46 13.09 11.45
C MET A 150 16.02 11.66 11.42
N ASP A 151 16.69 11.22 12.48
CA ASP A 151 17.13 9.82 12.60
C ASP A 151 15.94 8.85 12.60
N SER A 152 14.83 9.19 13.27
CA SER A 152 13.61 8.37 13.26
C SER A 152 13.01 8.25 11.86
N VAL A 153 12.97 9.35 11.10
CA VAL A 153 12.52 9.34 9.70
C VAL A 153 13.41 8.44 8.86
N LEU A 154 14.74 8.49 9.04
CA LEU A 154 15.68 7.63 8.30
C LEU A 154 15.56 6.16 8.66
N LEU A 155 15.37 5.85 9.94
CA LEU A 155 15.16 4.48 10.40
C LEU A 155 13.86 3.91 9.83
N TRP A 156 12.79 4.71 9.86
CA TRP A 156 11.51 4.31 9.31
C TRP A 156 11.54 4.17 7.78
N SER A 157 12.18 5.10 7.07
CA SER A 157 12.33 5.03 5.62
C SER A 157 13.15 3.80 5.22
N TRP A 158 14.20 3.48 5.97
CA TRP A 158 15.01 2.27 5.77
C TRP A 158 14.21 0.99 6.00
N GLN A 159 13.42 0.92 7.08
CA GLN A 159 12.56 -0.24 7.37
C GLN A 159 11.44 -0.43 6.34
N SER A 160 10.92 0.68 5.80
CA SER A 160 9.81 0.68 4.85
C SER A 160 10.25 0.51 3.40
N GLY A 161 11.57 0.55 3.13
CA GLY A 161 12.12 0.50 1.77
C GLY A 161 11.83 1.76 0.94
N LEU A 162 11.60 2.90 1.60
CA LEU A 162 11.34 4.17 0.93
C LEU A 162 12.64 4.74 0.33
N ASP A 163 12.55 5.30 -0.87
CA ASP A 163 13.69 5.89 -1.56
C ASP A 163 14.26 7.10 -0.80
N LEU A 164 15.56 7.03 -0.50
CA LEU A 164 16.29 8.06 0.24
C LEU A 164 16.38 9.38 -0.52
N GLN A 165 16.30 9.36 -1.86
CA GLN A 165 16.26 10.59 -2.66
C GLN A 165 14.97 11.37 -2.41
N THR A 166 13.84 10.66 -2.29
CA THR A 166 12.55 11.28 -1.98
C THR A 166 12.58 11.90 -0.58
N VAL A 167 13.12 11.17 0.41
CA VAL A 167 13.28 11.68 1.79
C VAL A 167 14.20 12.91 1.83
N ALA A 168 15.27 12.93 1.03
CA ALA A 168 16.16 14.07 0.94
C ALA A 168 15.44 15.33 0.43
N VAL A 169 14.64 15.20 -0.64
CA VAL A 169 13.84 16.30 -1.19
C VAL A 169 12.83 16.83 -0.17
N GLU A 170 12.09 15.94 0.50
CA GLU A 170 11.07 16.31 1.50
C GLU A 170 11.66 17.01 2.72
N LEU A 171 12.86 16.60 3.15
CA LEU A 171 13.56 17.23 4.28
C LEU A 171 14.38 18.46 3.86
N GLY A 172 14.45 18.78 2.56
CA GLY A 172 15.29 19.86 2.04
C GLY A 172 16.79 19.60 2.23
N LEU A 173 17.20 18.34 2.32
CA LEU A 173 18.59 17.92 2.59
C LEU A 173 19.26 17.39 1.33
N SER A 174 20.59 17.39 1.31
CA SER A 174 21.30 16.72 0.24
C SER A 174 21.29 15.20 0.44
N SER A 175 21.16 14.46 -0.66
CA SER A 175 21.24 12.99 -0.66
C SER A 175 22.57 12.50 -0.08
N ARG A 176 23.64 13.29 -0.26
CA ARG A 176 24.97 12.99 0.27
C ARG A 176 25.02 13.04 1.79
N GLU A 177 24.42 14.05 2.41
CA GLU A 177 24.34 14.17 3.88
C GLU A 177 23.51 13.04 4.47
N LEU A 178 22.41 12.71 3.81
CA LEU A 178 21.51 11.64 4.21
C LEU A 178 22.21 10.27 4.16
N LEU A 179 22.98 10.00 3.11
CA LEU A 179 23.82 8.79 3.00
C LEU A 179 24.94 8.75 4.04
N LEU A 180 25.59 9.89 4.32
CA LEU A 180 26.62 9.95 5.38
C LEU A 180 26.00 9.66 6.74
N ARG A 181 24.82 10.20 7.05
CA ARG A 181 24.14 9.85 8.30
C ARG A 181 23.73 8.38 8.32
N ALA A 182 23.17 7.85 7.24
CA ALA A 182 22.82 6.44 7.16
C ALA A 182 24.04 5.55 7.44
N GLN A 183 25.22 5.89 6.91
CA GLN A 183 26.46 5.17 7.25
C GLN A 183 26.80 5.26 8.74
N THR A 184 26.65 6.42 9.38
CA THR A 184 26.85 6.54 10.85
C THR A 184 25.85 5.69 11.65
N LEU A 185 24.56 5.69 11.28
CA LEU A 185 23.53 4.89 11.93
C LEU A 185 23.73 3.38 11.70
N ALA A 186 24.30 3.00 10.56
CA ALA A 186 24.70 1.61 10.29
C ALA A 186 25.91 1.20 11.12
N ALA A 187 26.91 2.07 11.27
CA ALA A 187 28.06 1.84 12.15
C ALA A 187 27.65 1.75 13.62
N GLU A 188 26.61 2.50 14.03
CA GLU A 188 25.96 2.41 15.35
C GLU A 188 25.10 1.13 15.50
N GLY A 189 24.94 0.31 14.45
CA GLY A 189 24.12 -0.90 14.46
C GLY A 189 22.61 -0.66 14.39
N ARG A 190 22.16 0.58 14.21
CA ARG A 190 20.75 0.98 14.24
C ARG A 190 20.00 0.71 12.94
N LEU A 191 20.69 0.70 11.80
CA LEU A 191 20.13 0.35 10.48
C LEU A 191 20.31 -1.13 10.12
N THR A 192 20.63 -1.98 11.09
CA THR A 192 20.58 -3.41 10.87
C THR A 192 19.13 -3.78 10.55
N THR A 193 18.92 -4.32 9.35
CA THR A 193 17.71 -5.07 9.04
C THR A 193 17.73 -6.27 9.98
N LYS A 194 17.21 -6.11 11.20
CA LYS A 194 16.89 -7.25 12.03
C LYS A 194 15.89 -8.04 11.23
N SER A 195 16.43 -9.05 10.54
CA SER A 195 15.75 -10.06 9.78
C SER A 195 14.60 -10.55 10.63
N THR A 196 13.43 -9.96 10.39
CA THR A 196 12.20 -10.58 10.77
C THR A 196 12.11 -11.71 9.76
N MET A 197 12.28 -12.95 10.24
CA MET A 197 12.31 -14.20 9.46
C MET A 197 13.68 -14.69 8.94
N CYS A 198 14.66 -15.00 9.82
CA CYS A 198 15.45 -16.24 9.70
C CYS A 198 16.40 -16.39 10.90
N ASP A 199 15.95 -17.09 11.93
CA ASP A 199 16.79 -17.89 12.84
C ASP A 199 15.90 -18.98 13.45
N ASP A 200 15.55 -19.96 12.62
CA ASP A 200 15.51 -21.34 13.10
C ASP A 200 16.33 -22.21 12.14
N PRO A 201 17.66 -22.31 12.34
CA PRO A 201 18.48 -23.30 11.68
C PRO A 201 18.26 -24.67 12.34
N GLY A 202 17.05 -25.21 12.20
CA GLY A 202 16.65 -26.49 12.80
C GLY A 202 16.02 -27.51 11.83
N GLN A 203 15.53 -27.09 10.65
CA GLN A 203 14.84 -27.99 9.71
C GLN A 203 15.68 -28.37 8.50
N LEU A 204 16.84 -28.96 8.74
CA LEU A 204 17.50 -29.81 7.75
C LEU A 204 17.31 -31.28 8.15
N GLY A 205 16.32 -31.89 7.49
CA GLY A 205 16.30 -33.28 7.06
C GLY A 205 16.72 -34.37 8.06
N ARG A 206 15.75 -35.17 8.49
CA ARG A 206 15.87 -36.64 8.49
C ARG A 206 14.51 -37.32 8.63
N HIS A 207 14.04 -37.89 7.52
CA HIS A 207 13.24 -39.11 7.52
C HIS A 207 13.87 -40.12 8.49
N ARG A 208 13.10 -40.65 9.44
CA ARG A 208 12.81 -42.10 9.52
C ARG A 208 11.48 -42.29 10.24
N ARG A 209 10.63 -43.11 9.62
CA ARG A 209 9.47 -43.74 10.25
C ARG A 209 9.96 -44.45 11.51
N ASP A 210 9.36 -44.16 12.66
CA ASP A 210 9.26 -45.12 13.74
C ASP A 210 7.90 -44.95 14.40
N GLY A 211 7.15 -46.05 14.38
CA GLY A 211 5.81 -46.12 14.94
C GLY A 211 5.86 -46.06 16.45
N LEU A 212 4.99 -45.22 17.01
CA LEU A 212 4.41 -45.46 18.32
C LEU A 212 2.89 -45.35 18.15
N GLN A 213 2.27 -46.52 18.04
CA GLN A 213 0.87 -46.72 18.40
C GLN A 213 0.66 -46.14 19.80
N VAL A 214 -0.22 -45.15 19.93
CA VAL A 214 -0.87 -44.87 21.19
C VAL A 214 -2.33 -45.33 21.01
N PRO A 215 -2.75 -46.40 21.67
CA PRO A 215 -4.13 -46.89 21.55
C PRO A 215 -5.06 -45.88 22.21
N VAL A 216 -6.12 -45.51 21.47
CA VAL A 216 -7.27 -44.77 21.96
C VAL A 216 -7.98 -45.64 23.02
N PRO A 217 -8.15 -45.18 24.27
CA PRO A 217 -8.93 -45.92 25.25
C PRO A 217 -10.44 -45.69 25.02
N ASP A 218 -11.13 -46.73 24.54
CA ASP A 218 -12.58 -46.86 24.56
C ASP A 218 -13.05 -47.20 25.98
N SER A 219 -13.23 -46.22 26.88
CA SER A 219 -14.25 -46.31 27.95
C SER A 219 -14.37 -45.02 28.79
N PRO A 220 -15.58 -44.48 29.03
CA PRO A 220 -15.82 -43.23 29.76
C PRO A 220 -16.06 -43.40 31.29
N GLU A 221 -15.43 -44.37 31.96
CA GLU A 221 -15.71 -44.65 33.39
C GLU A 221 -14.63 -44.15 34.39
N GLY A 222 -13.62 -43.42 33.94
CA GLY A 222 -12.53 -42.92 34.81
C GLY A 222 -12.77 -41.57 35.50
N LEU A 223 -13.91 -40.90 35.29
CA LEU A 223 -14.11 -39.50 35.73
C LEU A 223 -14.78 -39.34 37.10
N TYR A 224 -15.11 -40.43 37.81
CA TYR A 224 -15.69 -40.37 39.15
C TYR A 224 -14.98 -41.30 40.14
N SER A 225 -13.76 -40.95 40.52
CA SER A 225 -13.24 -41.25 41.86
C SER A 225 -11.88 -40.63 42.04
N THR A 226 -11.80 -39.60 42.88
CA THR A 226 -10.87 -39.52 44.02
C THR A 226 -10.76 -38.05 44.46
N PHE A 227 -11.59 -37.65 45.42
CA PHE A 227 -11.22 -36.62 46.40
C PHE A 227 -11.74 -37.09 47.77
N PRO A 228 -10.87 -37.51 48.69
CA PRO A 228 -11.23 -37.57 50.10
C PRO A 228 -10.92 -36.21 50.73
N TYR A 229 -11.94 -35.57 51.31
CA TYR A 229 -11.76 -34.58 52.37
C TYR A 229 -12.09 -35.25 53.70
N GLY A 230 -11.10 -35.29 54.58
CA GLY A 230 -11.18 -35.68 55.99
C GLY A 230 -9.99 -35.08 56.72
#